data_AF-A0A1H6YFB4-F1
#
_entry.id   AF-A0A1H6YFB4-F1
#
_cell.length_a   1.000
_cell.length_b   1.000
_cell.length_c   1.000
_cell.angle_alpha   90.00
_cell.angle_beta   90.00
_cell.angle_gamma   90.00
#
_symmetry.space_group_name_H-M   'P 1'
#
loop_
_entity.id
_entity.type
_entity.pdbx_description
1 polymer ?
#
loop_
_entity_poly.entity_id
_entity_poly.type
_entity_poly.pdbx_seq_one_letter_code
_entity_poly.pdbx_strand_id
1 'polypeptide(L)'
;MTFEQIVALLEKTDVAAAKALRDFVAAKDGEISKVKGDFKTLKTKAKDDADKAMAASEKAEKVLEALGVDVDADAADLDEAISKALKDKSADPALQKQIAKLKGKISEQETTYKTQLADERGKRFDGMKRTTLMEALAKNNADDPSLIVDMLLGKMVVSEEDESITFNDDKNSKVDDFVKDFLMAHPKLVANTQNPGAGSLLGNKGGVGDDSPDVAFVKSLAKGNEQSEGNAKALAGYFE
;
A
#
# COMPACT_ATOMS: atom_id res chain seq x y z
N MET A 1 22.60 -17.47 -19.01
CA MET A 1 22.63 -16.49 -20.11
C MET A 1 24.10 -16.19 -20.40
N THR A 2 24.58 -16.50 -21.60
CA THR A 2 25.99 -16.27 -21.97
C THR A 2 26.16 -14.86 -22.54
N PHE A 3 27.39 -14.33 -22.52
CA PHE A 3 27.70 -12.98 -23.01
C PHE A 3 27.23 -12.79 -24.48
N GLU A 4 27.40 -13.83 -25.32
CA GLU A 4 26.92 -13.81 -26.70
C GLU A 4 25.40 -13.75 -26.84
N GLN A 5 24.63 -14.36 -25.91
CA GLN A 5 23.17 -14.29 -25.92
C GLN A 5 22.66 -12.89 -25.54
N ILE A 6 23.39 -12.17 -24.70
CA ILE A 6 23.04 -10.80 -24.29
C ILE A 6 23.32 -9.82 -25.43
N VAL A 7 24.44 -9.99 -26.15
CA VAL A 7 24.79 -9.17 -27.33
C VAL A 7 23.77 -9.37 -28.46
N ALA A 8 23.36 -10.62 -28.75
CA ALA A 8 22.36 -10.91 -29.78
C ALA A 8 20.95 -10.39 -29.45
N LEU A 9 20.62 -10.19 -28.17
CA LEU A 9 19.37 -9.56 -27.73
C LEU A 9 19.43 -8.02 -27.84
N LEU A 10 20.59 -7.42 -27.54
CA LEU A 10 20.86 -5.99 -27.68
C LEU A 10 20.87 -5.52 -29.14
N GLU A 11 21.39 -6.34 -30.07
CA GLU A 11 21.39 -6.03 -31.51
C GLU A 11 19.98 -6.05 -32.13
N LYS A 12 19.03 -6.77 -31.51
CA LYS A 12 17.63 -6.84 -31.94
C LYS A 12 16.73 -5.80 -31.26
N THR A 13 17.25 -5.04 -30.31
CA THR A 13 16.51 -3.97 -29.65
C THR A 13 16.84 -2.64 -30.31
N ASP A 14 15.82 -1.92 -30.76
CA ASP A 14 15.91 -0.50 -31.11
C ASP A 14 16.65 0.27 -29.99
N VAL A 15 17.51 1.22 -30.36
CA VAL A 15 18.28 2.08 -29.44
C VAL A 15 17.39 2.68 -28.34
N ALA A 16 16.14 3.01 -28.65
CA ALA A 16 15.16 3.49 -27.67
C ALA A 16 14.73 2.40 -26.68
N ALA A 17 14.52 1.16 -27.13
CA ALA A 17 14.20 0.03 -26.25
C ALA A 17 15.42 -0.39 -25.39
N ALA A 18 16.63 -0.32 -25.92
CA ALA A 18 17.87 -0.54 -25.16
C ALA A 18 18.13 0.57 -24.12
N LYS A 19 17.68 1.80 -24.38
CA LYS A 19 17.69 2.89 -23.40
C LYS A 19 16.63 2.68 -22.32
N ALA A 20 15.39 2.32 -22.70
CA ALA A 20 14.31 2.05 -21.76
C ALA A 20 14.66 0.90 -20.79
N LEU A 21 15.30 -0.17 -21.27
CA LEU A 21 15.78 -1.27 -20.43
C LEU A 21 16.88 -0.83 -19.47
N ARG A 22 17.83 0.00 -19.91
CA ARG A 22 18.87 0.55 -19.03
C ARG A 22 18.29 1.47 -17.96
N ASP A 23 17.34 2.32 -18.32
CA ASP A 23 16.65 3.21 -17.38
C ASP A 23 15.85 2.39 -16.35
N PHE A 24 15.19 1.29 -16.77
CA PHE A 24 14.48 0.37 -15.88
C PHE A 24 15.42 -0.39 -14.92
N VAL A 25 16.55 -0.90 -15.41
CA VAL A 25 17.55 -1.58 -14.58
C VAL A 25 18.14 -0.61 -13.55
N ALA A 26 18.49 0.61 -13.97
CA ALA A 26 18.99 1.64 -13.06
C ALA A 26 17.95 2.02 -11.99
N ALA A 27 16.66 2.10 -12.35
CA ALA A 27 15.58 2.32 -11.41
C ALA A 27 15.45 1.18 -10.39
N LYS A 28 15.51 -0.08 -10.85
CA LYS A 28 15.44 -1.26 -9.98
C LYS A 28 16.67 -1.41 -9.07
N ASP A 29 17.87 -1.11 -9.56
CA ASP A 29 19.07 -1.07 -8.73
C ASP A 29 18.97 0.03 -7.65
N GLY A 30 18.37 1.18 -8.01
CA GLY A 30 18.04 2.24 -7.06
C GLY A 30 17.06 1.80 -5.97
N GLU A 31 15.99 1.10 -6.32
CA GLU A 31 15.03 0.51 -5.37
C GLU A 31 15.71 -0.53 -4.47
N ILE A 32 16.51 -1.45 -5.04
CA ILE A 32 17.24 -2.48 -4.29
C ILE A 32 18.20 -1.85 -3.28
N SER A 33 18.92 -0.79 -3.67
CA SER A 33 19.82 -0.06 -2.78
C SER A 33 19.07 0.59 -1.61
N LYS A 34 17.92 1.22 -1.87
CA LYS A 34 17.04 1.78 -0.82
C LYS A 34 16.56 0.70 0.14
N VAL A 35 15.97 -0.38 -0.38
CA VAL A 35 15.48 -1.51 0.43
C VAL A 35 16.59 -2.10 1.31
N LYS A 36 17.81 -2.22 0.78
CA LYS A 36 18.98 -2.69 1.54
C LYS A 36 19.37 -1.72 2.67
N GLY A 37 19.28 -0.41 2.42
CA GLY A 37 19.47 0.62 3.44
C GLY A 37 18.43 0.57 4.55
N ASP A 38 17.15 0.44 4.17
CA ASP A 38 16.04 0.31 5.10
C ASP A 38 16.16 -0.97 5.94
N PHE A 39 16.51 -2.10 5.32
CA PHE A 39 16.75 -3.36 6.01
C PHE A 39 17.86 -3.24 7.06
N LYS A 40 18.98 -2.57 6.72
CA LYS A 40 20.07 -2.34 7.67
C LYS A 40 19.59 -1.49 8.85
N THR A 41 18.82 -0.43 8.56
CA THR A 41 18.25 0.45 9.58
C THR A 41 17.28 -0.29 10.51
N LEU A 42 16.36 -1.08 9.94
CA LEU A 42 15.43 -1.93 10.68
C LEU A 42 16.15 -2.94 11.56
N LYS A 43 17.20 -3.60 11.02
CA LYS A 43 18.01 -4.54 11.79
C LYS A 43 18.68 -3.89 13.00
N THR A 44 19.20 -2.68 12.84
CA THR A 44 19.79 -1.93 13.96
C THR A 44 18.74 -1.55 14.98
N LYS A 45 17.59 -1.00 14.56
CA LYS A 45 16.49 -0.65 15.47
C LYS A 45 15.96 -1.85 16.25
N ALA A 46 15.75 -2.98 15.57
CA ALA A 46 15.29 -4.21 16.21
C ALA A 46 16.27 -4.69 17.29
N LYS A 47 17.58 -4.53 17.06
CA LYS A 47 18.58 -4.84 18.07
C LYS A 47 18.53 -3.86 19.25
N ASP A 48 18.48 -2.56 18.97
CA ASP A 48 18.40 -1.53 20.02
C ASP A 48 17.14 -1.69 20.89
N ASP A 49 16.02 -2.08 20.29
CA ASP A 49 14.76 -2.30 21.00
C ASP A 49 14.79 -3.61 21.81
N ALA A 50 15.43 -4.66 21.31
CA ALA A 50 15.68 -5.87 22.10
C ALA A 50 16.57 -5.58 23.32
N ASP A 51 17.64 -4.79 23.15
CA ASP A 51 18.53 -4.38 24.25
C ASP A 51 17.79 -3.54 25.31
N LYS A 52 16.92 -2.61 24.87
CA LYS A 52 16.06 -1.84 25.79
C LYS A 52 15.02 -2.71 26.51
N ALA A 53 14.43 -3.69 25.83
CA ALA A 53 13.46 -4.60 26.42
C ALA A 53 14.10 -5.45 27.52
N MET A 54 15.31 -5.98 27.27
CA MET A 54 16.09 -6.69 28.30
C MET A 54 16.38 -5.78 29.51
N ALA A 55 16.86 -4.56 29.26
CA ALA A 55 17.14 -3.59 30.33
C ALA A 55 15.88 -3.16 31.10
N ALA A 56 14.70 -3.17 30.47
CA ALA A 56 13.43 -2.91 31.12
C ALA A 56 12.98 -4.10 31.98
N SER A 57 13.13 -5.32 31.47
CA SER A 57 12.85 -6.57 32.22
C SER A 57 13.68 -6.65 33.48
N GLU A 58 15.01 -6.44 33.40
CA GLU A 58 15.89 -6.46 34.57
C GLU A 58 15.51 -5.41 35.62
N LYS A 59 15.02 -4.23 35.20
CA LYS A 59 14.55 -3.19 36.12
C LYS A 59 13.21 -3.57 36.75
N ALA A 60 12.31 -4.16 35.97
CA ALA A 60 11.02 -4.63 36.46
C ALA A 60 11.22 -5.74 37.50
N GLU A 61 12.05 -6.74 37.23
CA GLU A 61 12.41 -7.82 38.15
C GLU A 61 12.94 -7.28 39.49
N LYS A 62 13.85 -6.29 39.47
CA LYS A 62 14.36 -5.65 40.69
C LYS A 62 13.28 -4.91 41.49
N VAL A 63 12.30 -4.31 40.80
CA VAL A 63 11.17 -3.64 41.47
C VAL A 63 10.23 -4.68 42.07
N LEU A 64 9.96 -5.77 41.37
CA LEU A 64 9.13 -6.88 41.87
C LEU A 64 9.76 -7.54 43.10
N GLU A 65 11.07 -7.81 43.05
CA GLU A 65 11.84 -8.34 44.19
C GLU A 65 11.80 -7.37 45.39
N ALA A 66 11.95 -6.06 45.15
CA ALA A 66 11.87 -5.05 46.21
C ALA A 66 10.46 -4.91 46.81
N LEU A 67 9.41 -5.20 46.03
CA LEU A 67 8.02 -5.23 46.48
C LEU A 67 7.61 -6.59 47.08
N GLY A 68 8.46 -7.61 46.99
CA GLY A 68 8.17 -8.97 47.43
C GLY A 68 7.08 -9.66 46.60
N VAL A 69 6.94 -9.28 45.33
CA VAL A 69 5.93 -9.79 44.40
C VAL A 69 6.59 -10.77 43.43
N ASP A 70 5.91 -11.87 43.13
CA ASP A 70 6.37 -12.86 42.14
C ASP A 70 6.37 -12.24 40.73
N VAL A 71 7.28 -12.70 39.88
CA VAL A 71 7.35 -12.29 38.46
C VAL A 71 6.11 -12.73 37.69
N ASP A 72 5.47 -13.81 38.13
CA ASP A 72 4.23 -14.34 37.56
C ASP A 72 2.96 -13.79 38.23
N ALA A 73 3.09 -12.83 39.16
CA ALA A 73 1.95 -12.25 39.86
C ALA A 73 1.05 -11.46 38.90
N ASP A 74 -0.25 -11.50 39.16
CA ASP A 74 -1.21 -10.80 38.32
C ASP A 74 -1.20 -9.28 38.59
N ALA A 75 -1.89 -8.52 37.75
CA ALA A 75 -1.95 -7.07 37.88
C ALA A 75 -2.57 -6.61 39.23
N ALA A 76 -3.42 -7.44 39.84
CA ALA A 76 -4.07 -7.11 41.11
C ALA A 76 -3.09 -7.23 42.28
N ASP A 77 -2.28 -8.29 42.31
CA ASP A 77 -1.22 -8.50 43.29
C ASP A 77 -0.18 -7.37 43.24
N LEU A 78 0.16 -6.94 42.02
CA LEU A 78 1.07 -5.82 41.80
C LEU A 78 0.50 -4.48 42.33
N ASP A 79 -0.77 -4.20 42.04
CA ASP A 79 -1.44 -2.99 42.52
C ASP A 79 -1.60 -2.98 44.04
N GLU A 80 -1.84 -4.14 44.66
CA GLU A 80 -1.91 -4.27 46.12
C GLU A 80 -0.54 -4.04 46.76
N ALA A 81 0.53 -4.61 46.22
CA ALA A 81 1.89 -4.42 46.71
C ALA A 81 2.36 -2.96 46.57
N ILE A 82 2.10 -2.32 45.43
CA ILE A 82 2.37 -0.89 45.23
C ILE A 82 1.58 -0.04 46.23
N SER A 83 0.31 -0.38 46.46
CA SER A 83 -0.54 0.32 47.42
C SER A 83 -0.08 0.14 48.87
N LYS A 84 0.45 -1.03 49.23
CA LYS A 84 1.06 -1.28 50.54
C LYS A 84 2.35 -0.48 50.71
N ALA A 85 3.25 -0.49 49.73
CA ALA A 85 4.50 0.27 49.76
C ALA A 85 4.27 1.79 49.86
N LEU A 86 3.23 2.32 49.21
CA LEU A 86 2.83 3.73 49.30
C LEU A 86 2.18 4.11 50.65
N LYS A 87 1.55 3.15 51.34
CA LYS A 87 0.90 3.37 52.64
C LYS A 87 1.85 3.15 53.82
N ASP A 88 2.99 2.50 53.59
CA ASP A 88 4.01 2.28 54.62
C ASP A 88 4.69 3.61 54.98
N LYS A 89 4.37 4.13 56.17
CA LYS A 89 4.89 5.41 56.70
C LYS A 89 6.38 5.35 57.08
N SER A 90 6.98 4.16 57.06
CA SER A 90 8.41 3.96 57.28
C SER A 90 9.24 4.05 55.99
N ALA A 91 8.58 4.05 54.82
CA ALA A 91 9.25 4.19 53.53
C ALA A 91 9.70 5.64 53.30
N ASP A 92 10.89 5.81 52.72
CA ASP A 92 11.46 7.12 52.40
C ASP A 92 10.49 7.94 51.52
N PRO A 93 10.08 9.16 51.93
CA PRO A 93 9.20 10.03 51.16
C PRO A 93 9.68 10.31 49.73
N ALA A 94 10.99 10.25 49.48
CA ALA A 94 11.55 10.36 48.13
C ALA A 94 11.20 9.16 47.25
N LEU A 95 11.23 7.94 47.82
CA LEU A 95 10.88 6.70 47.13
C LEU A 95 9.38 6.65 46.81
N GLN A 96 8.53 7.08 47.75
CA GLN A 96 7.09 7.16 47.53
C GLN A 96 6.74 8.11 46.37
N LYS A 97 7.41 9.27 46.28
CA LYS A 97 7.27 10.20 45.14
C LYS A 97 7.74 9.58 43.83
N GLN A 98 8.83 8.81 43.84
CA GLN A 98 9.33 8.13 42.64
C GLN A 98 8.35 7.04 42.17
N ILE A 99 7.82 6.23 43.08
CA ILE A 99 6.81 5.20 42.77
C ILE A 99 5.54 5.85 42.20
N ALA A 100 5.01 6.91 42.83
CA ALA A 100 3.85 7.62 42.32
C ALA A 100 4.10 8.22 40.92
N LYS A 101 5.30 8.77 40.69
CA LYS A 101 5.71 9.30 39.38
C LYS A 101 5.85 8.22 38.31
N LEU A 102 6.36 7.04 38.67
CA LEU A 102 6.48 5.89 37.78
C LEU A 102 5.10 5.34 37.41
N LYS A 103 4.18 5.22 38.38
CA LYS A 103 2.79 4.81 38.13
C LYS A 103 2.08 5.76 37.16
N GLY A 104 2.26 7.07 37.32
CA GLY A 104 1.75 8.06 36.36
C GLY A 104 2.31 7.89 34.95
N LYS A 105 3.63 7.69 34.83
CA LYS A 105 4.28 7.46 33.53
C LYS A 105 3.82 6.18 32.84
N ILE A 106 3.63 5.09 33.60
CA ILE A 106 3.13 3.82 33.05
C ILE A 106 1.73 4.04 32.47
N SER A 107 0.84 4.71 33.21
CA SER A 107 -0.52 5.02 32.73
C SER A 107 -0.52 5.90 31.47
N GLU A 108 0.33 6.93 31.42
CA GLU A 108 0.51 7.77 30.23
C GLU A 108 1.05 6.97 29.04
N GLN A 109 2.03 6.09 29.27
CA GLN A 109 2.60 5.24 28.23
C GLN A 109 1.58 4.23 27.71
N GLU A 110 0.83 3.56 28.58
CA GLU A 110 -0.25 2.64 28.15
C GLU A 110 -1.29 3.36 27.31
N THR A 111 -1.68 4.57 27.70
CA THR A 111 -2.63 5.38 26.94
C THR A 111 -2.06 5.71 25.56
N THR A 112 -0.80 6.15 25.53
CA THR A 112 -0.09 6.48 24.27
C THR A 112 0.04 5.26 23.35
N TYR A 113 0.42 4.10 23.89
CA TYR A 113 0.51 2.85 23.14
C TYR A 113 -0.84 2.42 22.59
N LYS A 114 -1.91 2.49 23.39
CA LYS A 114 -3.27 2.18 22.92
C LYS A 114 -3.71 3.10 21.78
N THR A 115 -3.44 4.40 21.88
CA THR A 115 -3.74 5.37 20.81
C THR A 115 -2.92 5.08 19.56
N GLN A 116 -1.61 4.85 19.68
CA GLN A 116 -0.76 4.53 18.54
C GLN A 116 -1.17 3.24 17.84
N LEU A 117 -1.54 2.21 18.61
CA LEU A 117 -2.00 0.93 18.07
C LEU A 117 -3.35 1.07 17.36
N ALA A 118 -4.25 1.91 17.88
CA ALA A 118 -5.51 2.25 17.22
C ALA A 118 -5.28 3.04 15.92
N ASP A 119 -4.36 4.00 15.92
CA ASP A 119 -4.01 4.80 14.74
C ASP A 119 -3.34 3.94 13.65
N GLU A 120 -2.44 3.04 14.03
CA GLU A 120 -1.81 2.10 13.10
C GLU A 120 -2.84 1.14 12.52
N ARG A 121 -3.71 0.57 13.36
CA ARG A 121 -4.82 -0.29 12.91
C ARG A 121 -5.74 0.45 11.96
N GLY A 122 -6.12 1.70 12.26
CA GLY A 122 -6.92 2.54 11.39
C GLY A 122 -6.28 2.72 10.01
N LYS A 123 -5.00 3.11 9.96
CA LYS A 123 -4.27 3.26 8.69
C LYS A 123 -4.15 1.95 7.92
N ARG A 124 -3.92 0.83 8.61
CA ARG A 124 -3.87 -0.50 7.99
C ARG A 124 -5.23 -0.85 7.38
N PHE A 125 -6.31 -0.65 8.11
CA PHE A 125 -7.67 -0.93 7.64
C PHE A 125 -8.08 -0.03 6.47
N ASP A 126 -7.75 1.27 6.52
CA ASP A 126 -8.02 2.18 5.41
C ASP A 126 -7.24 1.79 4.15
N GLY A 127 -5.99 1.36 4.29
CA GLY A 127 -5.19 0.83 3.19
C GLY A 127 -5.78 -0.45 2.59
N MET A 128 -6.22 -1.38 3.42
CA MET A 128 -6.85 -2.62 2.96
C MET A 128 -8.18 -2.33 2.24
N LYS A 129 -9.08 -1.53 2.84
CA LYS A 129 -10.34 -1.09 2.21
C LYS A 129 -10.09 -0.45 0.85
N ARG A 130 -9.13 0.47 0.76
CA ARG A 130 -8.78 1.18 -0.48
C ARG A 130 -8.32 0.20 -1.57
N THR A 131 -7.48 -0.76 -1.20
CA THR A 131 -6.94 -1.76 -2.13
C THR A 131 -8.04 -2.68 -2.65
N THR A 132 -8.82 -3.29 -1.75
CA THR A 132 -9.91 -4.21 -2.11
C THR A 132 -10.97 -3.51 -2.97
N LEU A 133 -11.30 -2.27 -2.65
CA LEU A 133 -12.28 -1.51 -3.43
C LEU A 133 -11.75 -1.14 -4.82
N MET A 134 -10.47 -0.76 -4.92
CA MET A 134 -9.84 -0.45 -6.20
C MET A 134 -9.78 -1.67 -7.13
N GLU A 135 -9.48 -2.86 -6.58
CA GLU A 135 -9.52 -4.13 -7.30
C GLU A 135 -10.93 -4.45 -7.81
N ALA A 136 -11.95 -4.31 -6.96
CA ALA A 136 -13.34 -4.56 -7.31
C ALA A 136 -13.84 -3.59 -8.40
N LEU A 137 -13.46 -2.30 -8.33
CA LEU A 137 -13.82 -1.29 -9.32
C LEU A 137 -13.13 -1.53 -10.66
N ALA A 138 -11.84 -1.89 -10.64
CA ALA A 138 -11.11 -2.24 -11.85
C ALA A 138 -11.73 -3.48 -12.54
N LYS A 139 -12.09 -4.50 -11.76
CA LYS A 139 -12.74 -5.73 -12.26
C LYS A 139 -14.09 -5.47 -12.93
N ASN A 140 -14.82 -4.45 -12.48
CA ASN A 140 -16.13 -4.09 -13.01
C ASN A 140 -16.08 -2.93 -14.04
N ASN A 141 -14.90 -2.61 -14.59
CA ASN A 141 -14.69 -1.58 -15.62
C ASN A 141 -15.16 -0.18 -15.20
N ALA A 142 -14.87 0.25 -13.97
CA ALA A 142 -15.08 1.64 -13.58
C ALA A 142 -14.19 2.61 -14.41
N ASP A 143 -14.75 3.75 -14.81
CA ASP A 143 -14.08 4.79 -15.63
C ASP A 143 -12.98 5.52 -14.83
N ASP A 144 -13.29 5.93 -13.59
CA ASP A 144 -12.32 6.47 -12.63
C ASP A 144 -12.42 5.74 -11.28
N PRO A 145 -11.70 4.61 -11.13
CA PRO A 145 -11.69 3.85 -9.88
C PRO A 145 -11.22 4.68 -8.68
N SER A 146 -10.27 5.62 -8.88
CA SER A 146 -9.68 6.37 -7.76
C SER A 146 -10.70 7.32 -7.13
N LEU A 147 -11.46 8.03 -7.96
CA LEU A 147 -12.50 8.94 -7.50
C LEU A 147 -13.67 8.19 -6.84
N ILE A 148 -14.01 7.00 -7.34
CA ILE A 148 -15.08 6.17 -6.78
C ILE A 148 -14.66 5.54 -5.44
N VAL A 149 -13.39 5.16 -5.30
CA VAL A 149 -12.84 4.68 -4.03
C VAL A 149 -13.04 5.71 -2.92
N ASP A 150 -12.69 6.97 -3.17
CA ASP A 150 -12.80 8.04 -2.16
C ASP A 150 -14.27 8.30 -1.73
N MET A 151 -15.25 8.07 -2.62
CA MET A 151 -16.68 8.20 -2.31
C MET A 151 -17.24 7.04 -1.47
N LEU A 152 -16.68 5.84 -1.63
CA LEU A 152 -17.24 4.61 -1.06
C LEU A 152 -16.46 4.12 0.17
N LEU A 153 -15.21 4.55 0.37
CA LEU A 153 -14.34 4.14 1.48
C LEU A 153 -15.01 4.30 2.86
N GLY A 154 -15.71 5.42 3.07
CA GLY A 154 -16.39 5.73 4.33
C GLY A 154 -17.60 4.83 4.62
N LYS A 155 -18.08 4.08 3.64
CA LYS A 155 -19.19 3.13 3.80
C LYS A 155 -18.70 1.70 4.09
N MET A 156 -17.40 1.46 4.12
CA MET A 156 -16.86 0.11 4.34
C MET A 156 -16.54 -0.13 5.82
N VAL A 157 -16.86 -1.32 6.31
CA VAL A 157 -16.55 -1.79 7.67
C VAL A 157 -15.61 -2.98 7.58
N VAL A 158 -14.74 -3.10 8.59
CA VAL A 158 -13.88 -4.26 8.78
C VAL A 158 -14.42 -5.02 9.97
N SER A 159 -14.67 -6.31 9.78
CA SER A 159 -15.03 -7.22 10.87
C SER A 159 -13.82 -7.44 11.79
N GLU A 160 -14.05 -7.33 13.10
CA GLU A 160 -12.98 -7.50 14.10
C GLU A 160 -12.57 -8.97 14.30
N GLU A 161 -13.41 -9.92 13.90
CA GLU A 161 -13.18 -11.36 14.12
C GLU A 161 -12.31 -12.00 13.04
N ASP A 162 -12.51 -11.63 11.77
CA ASP A 162 -11.89 -12.28 10.60
C ASP A 162 -11.18 -11.30 9.64
N GLU A 163 -11.06 -10.03 10.03
CA GLU A 163 -10.52 -8.93 9.20
C GLU A 163 -11.24 -8.81 7.82
N SER A 164 -12.44 -9.37 7.66
CA SER A 164 -13.20 -9.30 6.41
C SER A 164 -13.74 -7.89 6.17
N ILE A 165 -13.77 -7.48 4.90
CA ILE A 165 -14.22 -6.15 4.48
C ILE A 165 -15.59 -6.26 3.83
N THR A 166 -16.56 -5.52 4.35
CA THR A 166 -17.93 -5.43 3.83
C THR A 166 -18.37 -3.99 3.72
N PHE A 167 -19.45 -3.75 2.98
CA PHE A 167 -20.14 -2.46 3.03
C PHE A 167 -21.11 -2.43 4.21
N ASN A 168 -21.16 -1.29 4.90
CA ASN A 168 -22.15 -0.98 5.93
C ASN A 168 -23.48 -0.60 5.28
N ASP A 169 -24.10 -1.58 4.64
CA ASP A 169 -25.48 -1.52 4.19
C ASP A 169 -26.33 -2.46 5.05
N ASP A 170 -27.66 -2.42 4.89
CA ASP A 170 -28.60 -3.27 5.65
C ASP A 170 -28.34 -4.79 5.50
N LYS A 171 -27.44 -5.20 4.59
CA LYS A 171 -27.14 -6.59 4.24
C LYS A 171 -25.68 -7.00 4.51
N ASN A 172 -24.82 -6.09 4.95
CA ASN A 172 -23.37 -6.27 5.00
C ASN A 172 -22.80 -6.84 3.68
N SER A 173 -23.17 -6.23 2.56
CA SER A 173 -22.84 -6.74 1.23
C SER A 173 -21.33 -6.89 1.01
N LYS A 174 -20.96 -7.96 0.29
CA LYS A 174 -19.59 -8.17 -0.16
C LYS A 174 -19.18 -7.05 -1.11
N VAL A 175 -17.89 -6.69 -1.08
CA VAL A 175 -17.34 -5.58 -1.87
C VAL A 175 -17.63 -5.74 -3.36
N ASP A 176 -17.40 -6.93 -3.93
CA ASP A 176 -17.64 -7.21 -5.35
C ASP A 176 -19.12 -7.04 -5.76
N ASP A 177 -20.04 -7.56 -4.95
CA ASP A 177 -21.48 -7.52 -5.23
C ASP A 177 -22.00 -6.09 -5.16
N PHE A 178 -21.62 -5.35 -4.12
CA PHE A 178 -21.99 -3.95 -3.96
C PHE A 178 -21.45 -3.07 -5.09
N VAL A 179 -20.17 -3.22 -5.46
CA VAL A 179 -19.54 -2.43 -6.53
C VAL A 179 -20.22 -2.69 -7.87
N LYS A 180 -20.59 -3.93 -8.15
CA LYS A 180 -21.31 -4.30 -9.36
C LYS A 180 -22.70 -3.63 -9.41
N ASP A 181 -23.48 -3.74 -8.34
CA ASP A 181 -24.81 -3.13 -8.25
C ASP A 181 -24.73 -1.60 -8.32
N PHE A 182 -23.72 -1.00 -7.69
CA PHE A 182 -23.45 0.43 -7.73
C PHE A 182 -23.14 0.91 -9.16
N LEU A 183 -22.25 0.22 -9.89
CA LEU A 183 -21.92 0.59 -11.27
C LEU A 183 -23.07 0.35 -12.25
N MET A 184 -23.93 -0.65 -12.00
CA MET A 184 -25.18 -0.83 -12.75
C MET A 184 -26.17 0.33 -12.52
N ALA A 185 -26.27 0.81 -11.28
CA ALA A 185 -27.10 1.98 -10.94
C ALA A 185 -26.51 3.30 -11.46
N HIS A 186 -25.19 3.34 -11.71
CA HIS A 186 -24.47 4.52 -12.20
C HIS A 186 -23.70 4.24 -13.51
N PRO A 187 -24.39 4.05 -14.65
CA PRO A 187 -23.72 3.73 -15.93
C PRO A 187 -22.70 4.78 -16.40
N LYS A 188 -22.83 6.03 -15.93
CA LYS A 188 -21.87 7.12 -16.24
C LYS A 188 -20.48 6.90 -15.61
N LEU A 189 -20.37 6.01 -14.64
CA LEU A 189 -19.13 5.67 -13.94
C LEU A 189 -18.47 4.42 -14.51
N VAL A 190 -19.04 3.83 -15.58
CA VAL A 190 -18.49 2.66 -16.27
C VAL A 190 -17.75 3.14 -17.51
N ALA A 191 -16.51 2.66 -17.68
CA ALA A 191 -15.68 3.00 -18.83
C ALA A 191 -16.38 2.57 -20.13
N ASN A 192 -16.38 3.45 -21.13
CA ASN A 192 -16.91 3.09 -22.44
C ASN A 192 -15.95 2.11 -23.15
N THR A 193 -16.33 0.83 -23.19
CA THR A 193 -15.55 -0.24 -23.83
C THR A 193 -15.81 -0.36 -25.33
N GLN A 194 -16.51 0.60 -25.96
CA GLN A 194 -16.61 0.65 -27.41
C GLN A 194 -15.22 0.87 -28.01
N ASN A 195 -14.58 -0.22 -28.41
CA ASN A 195 -13.50 -0.18 -29.39
C ASN A 195 -14.00 0.64 -30.57
N PRO A 196 -13.29 1.71 -31.00
CA PRO A 196 -13.66 2.41 -32.21
C PRO A 196 -13.69 1.37 -33.33
N GLY A 197 -14.90 1.07 -33.82
CA GLY A 197 -15.09 0.10 -34.88
C GLY A 197 -14.21 0.50 -36.06
N ALA A 198 -13.66 -0.48 -36.76
CA ALA A 198 -12.74 -0.32 -37.90
C ALA A 198 -13.33 0.48 -39.10
N GLY A 199 -14.48 1.13 -38.95
CA GLY A 199 -15.14 1.97 -39.94
C GLY A 199 -15.19 3.47 -39.62
N SER A 200 -14.68 3.96 -38.48
CA SER A 200 -14.69 5.41 -38.20
C SER A 200 -13.38 6.07 -38.62
N LEU A 201 -13.19 6.18 -39.94
CA LEU A 201 -12.13 7.01 -40.52
C LEU A 201 -12.55 8.49 -40.63
N LEU A 202 -13.78 8.84 -40.27
CA LEU A 202 -14.31 10.20 -40.35
C LEU A 202 -15.39 10.41 -39.28
N GLY A 203 -15.06 11.18 -38.24
CA GLY A 203 -16.07 11.84 -37.41
C GLY A 203 -15.98 11.57 -35.92
N ASN A 204 -14.99 12.20 -35.26
CA ASN A 204 -15.28 13.03 -34.09
C ASN A 204 -14.15 14.03 -33.82
N LYS A 205 -14.13 15.13 -34.57
CA LYS A 205 -13.58 16.41 -34.10
C LYS A 205 -14.63 17.47 -34.40
N GLY A 206 -15.51 17.69 -33.44
CA GLY A 206 -16.26 18.94 -33.37
C GLY A 206 -15.29 20.05 -32.98
N GLY A 207 -15.16 21.05 -33.86
CA GLY A 207 -14.68 22.41 -33.58
C GLY A 207 -13.18 22.56 -33.25
N VAL A 208 -12.39 23.03 -34.21
CA VAL A 208 -11.97 24.43 -34.40
C VAL A 208 -11.07 24.41 -35.65
N GLY A 209 -11.48 25.12 -36.70
CA GLY A 209 -10.66 25.32 -37.87
C GLY A 209 -9.51 26.26 -37.55
N ASP A 210 -8.29 25.80 -37.81
CA ASP A 210 -7.16 26.68 -38.06
C ASP A 210 -6.22 25.98 -39.04
N ASP A 211 -6.09 26.54 -40.24
CA ASP A 211 -5.25 26.06 -41.33
C ASP A 211 -3.78 26.34 -40.98
N SER A 212 -3.15 25.44 -40.22
CA SER A 212 -1.71 25.47 -39.99
C SER A 212 -0.96 24.56 -40.98
N PRO A 213 0.16 25.01 -41.58
CA PRO A 213 0.88 24.31 -42.65
C PRO A 213 1.50 22.95 -42.25
N ASP A 214 1.50 22.60 -40.98
CA ASP A 214 2.12 21.37 -40.46
C ASP A 214 1.33 20.09 -40.80
N VAL A 215 0.04 20.21 -41.12
CA VAL A 215 -0.81 19.06 -41.49
C VAL A 215 -0.50 18.54 -42.90
N ALA A 216 0.03 19.39 -43.78
CA ALA A 216 0.42 19.01 -45.13
C ALA A 216 1.68 18.13 -45.16
N PHE A 217 2.63 18.39 -44.25
CA PHE A 217 3.86 17.62 -44.12
C PHE A 217 3.59 16.19 -43.61
N VAL A 218 2.73 16.05 -42.59
CA VAL A 218 2.33 14.74 -42.05
C VAL A 218 1.54 13.91 -43.08
N LYS A 219 0.72 14.56 -43.91
CA LYS A 219 -0.02 13.89 -44.99
C LYS A 219 0.90 13.40 -46.14
N SER A 220 2.06 14.04 -46.33
CA SER A 220 3.06 13.60 -47.31
C SER A 220 3.86 12.37 -46.83
N LEU A 221 4.11 12.26 -45.53
CA LEU A 221 4.76 11.10 -44.91
C LEU A 221 3.88 9.85 -44.94
N ALA A 222 2.56 10.00 -44.78
CA ALA A 222 1.63 8.86 -44.82
C ALA A 222 1.44 8.27 -46.23
N LYS A 223 1.58 9.07 -47.29
CA LYS A 223 1.47 8.60 -48.69
C LYS A 223 2.71 7.89 -49.22
N GLY A 224 3.85 7.96 -48.52
CA GLY A 224 5.10 7.33 -48.95
C GLY A 224 5.20 5.83 -48.69
N ASN A 225 4.22 5.21 -48.03
CA ASN A 225 4.35 3.84 -47.51
C ASN A 225 3.40 2.80 -48.15
N GLU A 226 2.73 3.13 -49.27
CA GLU A 226 1.80 2.23 -49.98
C GLU A 226 2.44 1.41 -51.13
N GLN A 227 3.77 1.38 -51.26
CA GLN A 227 4.44 0.48 -52.21
C GLN A 227 5.26 -0.59 -51.49
N SER A 228 4.61 -1.68 -51.09
CA SER A 228 5.26 -3.00 -50.94
C SER A 228 4.20 -4.11 -50.79
N GLU A 229 3.65 -4.57 -51.91
CA GLU A 229 2.87 -5.81 -52.01
C GLU A 229 3.74 -7.08 -51.81
N GLY A 230 4.97 -6.96 -51.30
CA GLY A 230 5.90 -8.09 -51.13
C GLY A 230 5.75 -8.86 -49.81
N ASN A 231 5.14 -8.28 -48.77
CA ASN A 231 5.22 -8.83 -47.42
C ASN A 231 4.05 -9.75 -47.01
N ALA A 232 3.02 -9.93 -47.84
CA ALA A 232 1.90 -10.82 -47.53
C ALA A 232 2.24 -12.32 -47.70
N LYS A 233 3.29 -12.68 -48.45
CA LYS A 233 3.72 -14.08 -48.63
C LYS A 233 4.65 -14.62 -47.54
N ALA A 234 5.23 -13.76 -46.70
CA ALA A 234 6.16 -14.20 -45.66
C ALA A 234 5.47 -14.63 -44.34
N LEU A 235 4.20 -14.27 -44.12
CA LEU A 235 3.47 -14.64 -42.91
C LEU A 235 2.74 -16.00 -42.99
N ALA A 236 2.55 -16.57 -44.18
CA ALA A 236 1.88 -17.86 -44.35
C ALA A 236 2.79 -19.09 -44.12
N GLY A 237 4.11 -18.88 -43.97
CA GLY A 237 5.08 -19.97 -43.74
C GLY A 237 5.44 -20.23 -42.28
N TYR A 238 4.81 -19.53 -41.33
CA TYR A 238 5.12 -19.65 -39.89
C TYR A 238 4.04 -20.37 -39.07
N PHE A 239 2.98 -20.88 -39.72
CA PHE A 239 1.98 -21.74 -39.10
C PHE A 239 1.68 -22.95 -40.01
N GLU A 240 2.70 -23.79 -40.20
CA GLU A 240 2.57 -25.25 -40.35
C GLU A 240 3.65 -25.91 -39.48
#